data_AF-A0A521U5D6-F1
#
_entry.id   AF-A0A521U5D6-F1
#
_cell.length_a   1.000
_cell.length_b   1.000
_cell.length_c   1.000
_cell.angle_alpha   90.00
_cell.angle_beta   90.00
_cell.angle_gamma   90.00
#
_symmetry.space_group_name_H-M   'P 1'
#
loop_
_entity.id
_entity.type
_entity.pdbx_description
1 polymer ?
#
loop_
_entity_poly.entity_id
_entity_poly.type
_entity_poly.pdbx_seq_one_letter_code
_entity_poly.pdbx_strand_id
1 'polypeptide(L)'
;MIINAEHYRAASLERIAAASGEYGARRYADCIYLSGLAVEAMLRAYRYRRDPEFDSRHDLASLLKASNFEDFVPKKRRAEVAASLGEVWTRWKNDYRFASSDRLVTAFRSSGLFSGVEGDGLKANAGIILNNGLSLVSVGEARWQMTSRAE
;
A
#
# COMPACT_ATOMS: atom_id res chain seq x y z
N MET A 1 -3.16 24.91 -0.57
CA MET A 1 -3.14 23.91 0.52
C MET A 1 -1.83 23.14 0.41
N ILE A 2 -0.98 23.17 1.45
CA ILE A 2 0.29 22.42 1.47
C ILE A 2 -0.01 21.05 2.10
N ILE A 3 0.25 19.97 1.36
CA ILE A 3 0.17 18.61 1.88
C ILE A 3 1.37 18.37 2.80
N ASN A 4 1.14 17.80 3.98
CA ASN A 4 2.17 17.52 4.98
C ASN A 4 2.10 16.04 5.41
N ALA A 5 2.92 15.66 6.38
CA ALA A 5 3.00 14.29 6.85
C ALA A 5 1.68 13.74 7.44
N GLU A 6 0.94 14.54 8.23
CA GLU A 6 -0.36 14.14 8.79
C GLU A 6 -1.43 13.99 7.70
N HIS A 7 -1.41 14.85 6.68
CA HIS A 7 -2.31 14.70 5.53
C HIS A 7 -2.07 13.38 4.78
N TYR A 8 -0.81 12.97 4.60
CA TYR A 8 -0.49 11.68 4.00
C TYR A 8 -0.92 10.50 4.87
N ARG A 9 -0.73 10.59 6.19
CA ARG A 9 -1.21 9.56 7.12
C ARG A 9 -2.73 9.44 7.08
N ALA A 10 -3.45 10.55 7.18
CA ALA A 10 -4.91 10.56 7.12
C ALA A 10 -5.40 9.93 5.82
N ALA A 11 -4.82 10.33 4.69
CA ALA A 11 -5.14 9.74 3.39
C ALA A 11 -4.88 8.22 3.37
N SER A 12 -3.78 7.74 3.96
CA SER A 12 -3.49 6.31 4.05
C SER A 12 -4.60 5.53 4.77
N LEU A 13 -5.03 6.02 5.93
CA LEU A 13 -6.08 5.39 6.73
C LEU A 13 -7.44 5.41 6.01
N GLU A 14 -7.78 6.54 5.38
CA GLU A 14 -9.00 6.66 4.56
C GLU A 14 -8.98 5.68 3.39
N ARG A 15 -7.85 5.56 2.68
CA ARG A 15 -7.76 4.70 1.49
C ARG A 15 -7.81 3.23 1.82
N ILE A 16 -7.20 2.79 2.92
CA ILE A 16 -7.28 1.36 3.30
C ILE A 16 -8.68 0.98 3.80
N ALA A 17 -9.38 1.89 4.48
CA ALA A 17 -10.77 1.70 4.86
C ALA A 17 -11.68 1.64 3.62
N ALA A 18 -11.50 2.56 2.67
CA ALA A 18 -12.22 2.54 1.40
C ALA A 18 -11.95 1.25 0.61
N ALA A 19 -10.69 0.81 0.51
CA ALA A 19 -10.33 -0.43 -0.18
C ALA A 19 -11.08 -1.66 0.37
N SER A 20 -11.26 -1.72 1.69
CA SER A 20 -12.04 -2.78 2.34
C SER A 20 -13.52 -2.73 1.96
N GLY A 21 -14.10 -1.52 1.87
CA GLY A 21 -15.46 -1.31 1.34
C GLY A 21 -15.59 -1.75 -0.11
N GLU A 22 -14.61 -1.42 -0.96
CA GLU A 22 -14.58 -1.79 -2.37
C GLU A 22 -14.49 -3.31 -2.58
N TYR A 23 -13.71 -3.98 -1.73
CA TYR A 23 -13.63 -5.44 -1.74
C TYR A 23 -15.01 -6.08 -1.45
N GLY A 24 -15.69 -5.58 -0.41
CA GLY A 24 -17.05 -6.03 -0.07
C GLY A 24 -18.08 -5.76 -1.17
N ALA A 25 -17.95 -4.63 -1.86
CA ALA A 25 -18.79 -4.26 -3.01
C ALA A 25 -18.42 -4.99 -4.31
N ARG A 26 -17.45 -5.91 -4.28
CA ARG A 26 -16.91 -6.64 -5.46
C ARG A 26 -16.30 -5.73 -6.53
N ARG A 27 -15.89 -4.51 -6.15
CA ARG A 27 -15.17 -3.55 -7.00
C ARG A 27 -13.67 -3.77 -6.82
N TYR A 28 -13.19 -4.93 -7.28
CA TYR A 28 -11.84 -5.40 -6.99
C TYR A 28 -10.72 -4.54 -7.59
N ALA A 29 -10.96 -3.93 -8.76
CA ALA A 29 -10.00 -3.00 -9.37
C ALA A 29 -9.72 -1.80 -8.46
N ASP A 30 -10.79 -1.19 -7.94
CA ASP A 30 -10.70 -0.06 -7.01
C ASP A 30 -10.06 -0.47 -5.70
N CYS A 31 -10.43 -1.65 -5.16
CA CYS A 31 -9.79 -2.23 -3.98
C CYS A 31 -8.27 -2.35 -4.16
N ILE A 32 -7.80 -2.91 -5.29
CA ILE A 32 -6.38 -3.07 -5.59
C ILE A 32 -5.68 -1.71 -5.61
N TYR A 33 -6.24 -0.75 -6.36
CA TYR A 33 -5.64 0.56 -6.50
C TYR A 33 -5.55 1.30 -5.15
N LEU A 34 -6.64 1.33 -4.39
CA LEU A 34 -6.71 1.99 -3.10
C LEU A 34 -5.81 1.33 -2.06
N SER A 35 -5.64 0.01 -2.08
CA SER A 35 -4.76 -0.70 -1.16
C SER A 35 -3.30 -0.29 -1.34
N GLY A 36 -2.80 -0.23 -2.59
CA GLY A 36 -1.44 0.22 -2.84
C GLY A 36 -1.25 1.72 -2.59
N LEU A 37 -2.25 2.54 -2.94
CA LEU A 37 -2.23 3.98 -2.65
C LEU A 37 -2.18 4.26 -1.13
N ALA A 38 -2.87 3.44 -0.33
CA ALA A 38 -2.80 3.54 1.12
C ALA A 38 -1.38 3.28 1.66
N VAL A 39 -0.71 2.23 1.16
CA VAL A 39 0.68 1.93 1.53
C VAL A 39 1.61 3.06 1.09
N GLU A 40 1.48 3.54 -0.15
CA GLU A 40 2.26 4.66 -0.67
C GLU A 40 2.11 5.91 0.21
N ALA A 41 0.86 6.27 0.56
CA ALA A 41 0.57 7.40 1.41
C ALA A 41 1.20 7.26 2.80
N MET A 42 1.19 6.06 3.40
CA MET A 42 1.86 5.83 4.69
C MET A 42 3.38 6.03 4.56
N LEU A 43 4.01 5.48 3.52
CA LEU A 43 5.45 5.64 3.29
C LEU A 43 5.81 7.12 3.05
N ARG A 44 4.98 7.86 2.33
CA ARG A 44 5.11 9.31 2.13
C ARG A 44 5.01 10.08 3.43
N ALA A 45 4.10 9.71 4.33
CA ALA A 45 3.97 10.34 5.64
C ALA A 45 5.28 10.24 6.43
N TYR A 46 5.87 9.05 6.49
CA TYR A 46 7.15 8.82 7.16
C TYR A 46 8.32 9.53 6.47
N ARG A 47 8.34 9.54 5.14
CA ARG A 47 9.37 10.25 4.38
C ARG A 47 9.30 11.75 4.65
N TYR A 48 8.10 12.33 4.62
CA TYR A 48 7.88 13.76 4.80
C TYR A 48 8.25 14.23 6.22
N ARG A 49 7.97 13.44 7.27
CA ARG A 49 8.40 13.75 8.64
C ARG A 49 9.91 13.96 8.75
N ARG A 50 10.69 13.31 7.89
CA ARG A 50 12.16 13.40 7.89
C ARG A 50 12.68 14.50 6.98
N ASP A 51 11.98 14.75 5.88
CA ASP A 51 12.41 15.66 4.82
C ASP A 51 11.19 16.26 4.11
N PRO A 52 10.75 17.45 4.55
CA PRO A 52 9.63 18.16 3.95
C PRO A 52 9.87 18.64 2.51
N GLU A 53 11.13 18.68 2.04
CA GLU A 53 11.50 19.14 0.69
C GLU A 53 11.48 18.01 -0.34
N PHE A 54 11.18 16.77 0.08
CA PHE A 54 11.15 15.62 -0.79
C PHE A 54 10.11 15.74 -1.93
N ASP A 55 10.57 15.79 -3.19
CA ASP A 55 9.70 15.70 -4.36
C ASP A 55 9.22 14.26 -4.60
N SER A 56 7.91 14.18 -4.80
CA SER A 56 7.02 13.03 -4.77
C SER A 56 7.19 11.99 -5.89
N ARG A 57 8.14 12.10 -6.82
CA ARG A 57 8.13 11.31 -8.07
C ARG A 57 8.76 9.92 -8.01
N HIS A 58 9.04 9.41 -6.81
CA HIS A 58 9.74 8.14 -6.63
C HIS A 58 8.78 6.95 -6.71
N ASP A 59 9.28 5.81 -7.19
CA ASP A 59 8.56 4.54 -7.10
C ASP A 59 8.47 4.04 -5.63
N LEU A 60 7.53 3.14 -5.35
CA LEU A 60 7.26 2.61 -3.99
C LEU A 60 8.51 2.00 -3.32
N ALA A 61 9.39 1.35 -4.07
CA ALA A 61 10.60 0.73 -3.54
C ALA A 61 11.61 1.78 -3.07
N SER A 62 11.79 2.83 -3.87
CA SER A 62 12.59 4.00 -3.51
C SER A 62 11.99 4.74 -2.31
N LEU A 63 10.66 4.87 -2.28
CA LEU A 63 9.91 5.44 -1.14
C LEU A 63 10.11 4.63 0.13
N LEU A 64 10.07 3.30 0.07
CA LEU A 64 10.31 2.42 1.22
C LEU A 64 11.69 2.66 1.81
N LYS A 65 12.74 2.57 0.98
CA LYS A 65 14.12 2.80 1.43
C LYS A 65 14.28 4.21 2.02
N ALA A 66 13.68 5.21 1.40
CA ALA A 66 13.75 6.59 1.87
C ALA A 66 12.90 6.86 3.13
N SER A 67 11.85 6.06 3.38
CA SER A 67 10.98 6.19 4.55
C SER A 67 11.59 5.62 5.84
N ASN A 68 12.64 4.77 5.74
CA ASN A 68 13.18 3.98 6.85
C ASN A 68 12.11 3.16 7.59
N PHE A 69 11.07 2.72 6.88
CA PHE A 69 9.97 1.94 7.47
C PHE A 69 10.48 0.68 8.18
N GLU A 70 11.50 0.02 7.63
CA GLU A 70 12.09 -1.19 8.20
C GLU A 70 12.88 -0.95 9.50
N ASP A 71 13.32 0.28 9.77
CA ASP A 71 14.18 0.59 10.92
C ASP A 71 13.42 0.44 12.24
N PHE A 72 12.13 0.79 12.23
CA PHE A 72 11.25 0.65 13.40
C PHE A 72 10.50 -0.68 13.45
N VAL A 73 10.67 -1.55 12.44
CA VAL A 73 10.14 -2.91 12.48
C VAL A 73 11.13 -3.82 13.23
N PRO A 74 10.69 -4.54 14.28
CA PRO A 74 11.54 -5.49 14.99
C PRO A 74 12.19 -6.49 14.03
N LYS A 75 13.47 -6.81 14.21
CA LYS A 75 14.25 -7.67 13.30
C LYS A 75 13.52 -8.98 12.93
N LYS A 76 12.84 -9.59 13.90
CA LYS A 76 12.05 -10.83 13.72
C LYS A 76 10.88 -10.70 12.74
N ARG A 77 10.35 -9.49 12.53
CA ARG A 77 9.22 -9.17 11.64
C ARG A 77 9.62 -8.53 10.32
N ARG A 78 10.91 -8.22 10.10
CA ARG A 78 11.37 -7.55 8.87
C ARG A 78 11.12 -8.39 7.62
N ALA A 79 11.34 -9.70 7.69
CA ALA A 79 11.07 -10.60 6.57
C ALA A 79 9.57 -10.63 6.20
N GLU A 80 8.69 -10.64 7.20
CA GLU A 80 7.23 -10.57 7.02
C GLU A 80 6.83 -9.26 6.33
N VAL A 81 7.32 -8.12 6.84
CA VAL A 81 7.04 -6.79 6.26
C VAL A 81 7.56 -6.68 4.82
N ALA A 82 8.78 -7.16 4.57
CA ALA A 82 9.37 -7.17 3.22
C ALA A 82 8.57 -8.05 2.26
N ALA A 83 8.11 -9.23 2.70
CA ALA A 83 7.24 -10.08 1.91
C ALA A 83 5.91 -9.39 1.60
N SER A 84 5.26 -8.77 2.60
CA SER A 84 4.01 -8.02 2.39
C SER A 84 4.17 -6.87 1.41
N LEU A 85 5.29 -6.14 1.47
CA LEU A 85 5.61 -5.09 0.50
C LEU A 85 5.80 -5.65 -0.91
N GLY A 86 6.47 -6.81 -1.05
CA GLY A 86 6.59 -7.52 -2.32
C GLY A 86 5.24 -7.90 -2.91
N GLU A 87 4.31 -8.40 -2.10
CA GLU A 87 2.94 -8.74 -2.53
C GLU A 87 2.15 -7.51 -3.00
N VAL A 88 2.31 -6.36 -2.33
CA VAL A 88 1.68 -5.09 -2.75
C VAL A 88 2.31 -4.59 -4.05
N TRP A 89 3.64 -4.55 -4.11
CA TRP A 89 4.39 -4.05 -5.26
C TRP A 89 4.08 -4.81 -6.56
N THR A 90 4.02 -6.12 -6.48
CA THR A 90 3.75 -6.98 -7.65
C THR A 90 2.33 -6.77 -8.20
N ARG A 91 1.39 -6.30 -7.38
CA ARG A 91 -0.03 -6.12 -7.72
C ARG A 91 -0.47 -4.68 -7.91
N TRP A 92 0.42 -3.71 -7.74
CA TRP A 92 0.05 -2.31 -7.79
C TRP A 92 0.99 -1.48 -8.64
N LYS A 93 0.40 -0.60 -9.45
CA LYS A 93 1.08 0.44 -10.23
C LYS A 93 0.22 1.69 -10.17
N ASN A 94 0.86 2.86 -10.09
CA ASN A 94 0.12 4.14 -10.03
C ASN A 94 -0.84 4.33 -11.22
N ASP A 95 -0.48 3.82 -12.41
CA ASP A 95 -1.31 3.93 -13.61
C ASP A 95 -2.59 3.08 -13.56
N TYR A 96 -2.71 2.17 -12.57
CA TYR A 96 -3.96 1.43 -12.36
C TYR A 96 -5.13 2.32 -11.94
N ARG A 97 -4.90 3.58 -11.56
CA ARG A 97 -5.94 4.61 -11.40
C ARG A 97 -6.81 4.84 -12.64
N PHE A 98 -6.32 4.44 -13.81
CA PHE A 98 -7.02 4.55 -15.09
C PHE A 98 -7.40 3.19 -15.68
N ALA A 99 -7.09 2.09 -14.99
CA ALA A 99 -7.30 0.74 -15.52
C ALA A 99 -8.72 0.26 -15.24
N SER A 100 -9.38 -0.29 -16.26
CA SER A 100 -10.59 -1.08 -16.08
C SER A 100 -10.26 -2.44 -15.43
N SER A 101 -11.27 -3.12 -14.89
CA SER A 101 -11.13 -4.49 -14.38
C SER A 101 -10.53 -5.43 -15.43
N ASP A 102 -10.97 -5.35 -16.69
CA ASP A 102 -10.44 -6.17 -17.78
C ASP A 102 -8.96 -5.90 -18.03
N ARG A 103 -8.54 -4.63 -17.97
CA ARG A 103 -7.14 -4.24 -18.13
C ARG A 103 -6.28 -4.82 -17.01
N LEU A 104 -6.76 -4.83 -15.77
CA LEU A 104 -6.07 -5.46 -14.65
C LEU A 104 -6.00 -6.98 -14.80
N VAL A 105 -7.08 -7.63 -15.24
CA VAL A 105 -7.06 -9.08 -15.52
C VAL A 105 -5.99 -9.42 -16.56
N THR A 106 -5.91 -8.67 -17.67
CA THR A 106 -4.87 -8.86 -18.68
C THR A 106 -3.48 -8.66 -18.09
N ALA A 107 -3.27 -7.59 -17.31
CA ALA A 107 -1.99 -7.30 -16.69
C ALA A 107 -1.57 -8.43 -15.72
N PHE A 108 -2.46 -8.88 -14.85
CA PHE A 108 -2.15 -9.91 -13.85
C PHE A 108 -1.93 -11.28 -14.48
N ARG A 109 -2.67 -11.64 -15.53
CA ARG A 109 -2.37 -12.83 -16.33
C ARG A 109 -0.98 -12.78 -16.94
N SER A 110 -0.61 -11.65 -17.57
CA SER A 110 0.70 -11.48 -18.18
C SER A 110 1.86 -11.54 -17.19
N SER A 111 1.60 -11.19 -15.92
CA SER A 111 2.58 -11.25 -14.82
C SER A 111 2.53 -12.56 -14.02
N GLY A 112 1.74 -13.55 -14.45
CA GLY A 112 1.65 -14.86 -13.79
C GLY A 112 0.90 -14.86 -12.46
N LEU A 113 0.25 -13.75 -12.07
CA LEU A 113 -0.44 -13.58 -10.77
C LEU A 113 -1.75 -14.37 -10.67
N PHE A 114 -2.15 -15.05 -11.74
CA PHE A 114 -3.31 -15.96 -11.76
C PHE A 114 -2.89 -17.43 -11.69
N SER A 115 -1.58 -17.73 -11.69
CA SER A 115 -1.09 -19.10 -11.63
C SER A 115 -1.49 -19.73 -10.29
N GLY A 116 -2.11 -20.92 -10.35
CA GLY A 116 -2.58 -21.64 -9.17
C GLY A 116 -3.77 -21.00 -8.44
N VAL A 117 -4.42 -19.98 -9.03
CA VAL A 117 -5.62 -19.36 -8.46
C VAL A 117 -6.86 -20.00 -9.04
N GLU A 118 -7.68 -20.62 -8.19
CA GLU A 118 -8.99 -21.15 -8.57
C GLU A 118 -10.07 -20.06 -8.47
N GLY A 119 -10.97 -20.02 -9.45
CA GLY A 119 -12.13 -19.11 -9.47
C GLY A 119 -11.81 -17.68 -9.91
N ASP A 120 -12.33 -16.70 -9.19
CA ASP A 120 -12.19 -15.27 -9.52
C ASP A 120 -10.77 -14.78 -9.17
N GLY A 121 -9.89 -14.81 -10.18
CA GLY A 121 -8.49 -14.39 -10.03
C GLY A 121 -8.32 -12.93 -9.61
N LEU A 122 -9.24 -12.04 -10.00
CA LEU A 122 -9.17 -10.62 -9.64
C LEU A 122 -9.57 -10.44 -8.16
N LYS A 123 -10.61 -11.14 -7.70
CA LYS A 123 -10.97 -11.22 -6.27
C LYS A 123 -9.80 -11.71 -5.43
N ALA A 124 -9.18 -12.82 -5.82
CA ALA A 124 -8.07 -13.40 -5.05
C ALA A 124 -6.91 -12.42 -4.93
N ASN A 125 -6.51 -11.79 -6.03
CA ASN A 125 -5.43 -10.79 -6.03
C ASN A 125 -5.80 -9.53 -5.23
N ALA A 126 -7.06 -9.07 -5.30
CA ALA A 126 -7.55 -7.98 -4.48
C ALA A 126 -7.49 -8.31 -2.98
N GLY A 127 -7.83 -9.53 -2.59
CA GLY A 127 -7.71 -9.99 -1.21
C GLY A 127 -6.26 -10.03 -0.72
N ILE A 128 -5.34 -10.51 -1.56
CA ILE A 128 -3.90 -10.54 -1.22
C ILE A 128 -3.36 -9.14 -0.99
N ILE A 129 -3.57 -8.20 -1.93
CA ILE A 129 -3.06 -6.84 -1.77
C ILE A 129 -3.73 -6.11 -0.61
N LEU A 130 -5.04 -6.30 -0.40
CA LEU A 130 -5.76 -5.67 0.70
C LEU A 130 -5.22 -6.12 2.06
N ASN A 131 -5.05 -7.43 2.27
CA ASN A 131 -4.55 -7.97 3.54
C ASN A 131 -3.12 -7.50 3.84
N ASN A 132 -2.24 -7.50 2.83
CA ASN A 132 -0.88 -7.01 2.98
C ASN A 132 -0.85 -5.49 3.20
N GLY A 133 -1.68 -4.74 2.49
CA GLY A 133 -1.85 -3.30 2.67
C GLY A 133 -2.32 -2.95 4.09
N LEU A 134 -3.33 -3.66 4.60
CA LEU A 134 -3.84 -3.51 5.97
C LEU A 134 -2.74 -3.77 7.01
N SER A 135 -1.96 -4.85 6.85
CA SER A 135 -0.86 -5.17 7.75
C SER A 135 0.18 -4.05 7.79
N LEU A 136 0.62 -3.57 6.61
CA LEU A 136 1.62 -2.52 6.49
C LEU A 136 1.13 -1.18 7.05
N VAL A 137 -0.09 -0.77 6.69
CA VAL A 137 -0.68 0.47 7.21
C VAL A 137 -0.85 0.39 8.73
N SER A 138 -1.25 -0.77 9.28
CA SER A 138 -1.38 -0.97 10.73
C SER A 138 -0.04 -0.88 11.45
N VAL A 139 1.02 -1.45 10.89
CA VAL A 139 2.39 -1.32 11.44
C VAL A 139 2.84 0.15 11.41
N GLY A 140 2.60 0.83 10.29
CA GLY A 140 2.90 2.26 10.14
C GLY A 140 2.14 3.11 11.15
N GLU A 141 0.84 2.87 11.31
CA GLU A 141 -0.01 3.62 12.23
C GLU A 141 0.37 3.39 13.69
N ALA A 142 0.59 2.13 14.08
CA ALA A 142 0.98 1.79 15.45
C ALA A 142 2.28 2.51 15.85
N ARG A 143 3.27 2.55 14.94
CA ARG A 143 4.51 3.30 15.19
C ARG A 143 4.27 4.81 15.27
N TRP A 144 3.40 5.35 14.42
CA TRP A 144 3.10 6.79 14.39
C TRP A 144 2.54 7.26 15.72
N GLN A 145 1.60 6.50 16.28
CA GLN A 145 0.97 6.76 17.57
C GLN A 145 1.96 6.67 18.74
N MET A 146 2.90 5.73 18.70
CA MET A 146 3.94 5.63 19.74
C MET A 146 4.87 6.84 19.74
N THR A 147 5.29 7.33 18.57
CA THR A 147 6.18 8.49 18.48
C THR A 147 5.46 9.77 18.89
N SER A 148 4.21 9.96 18.46
CA SER A 148 3.44 11.19 18.73
C SER A 148 2.98 11.34 20.18
N ARG A 149 3.12 10.28 21.01
CA ARG A 149 2.87 10.31 22.46
C ARG A 149 4.14 10.61 23.28
N ALA A 150 5.31 10.53 22.66
CA ALA A 150 6.60 10.78 23.29
C ALA A 150 7.10 12.22 23.07
N GLU A 151 6.41 12.97 22.22
CA GLU A 151 6.57 14.41 21.96
C GLU A 151 5.53 15.20 22.78
#